data_AF-A0A380JBB8-F1
#
_entry.id   AF-A0A380JBB8-F1
#
_cell.length_a   1.000
_cell.length_b   1.000
_cell.length_c   1.000
_cell.angle_alpha   90.00
_cell.angle_beta   90.00
_cell.angle_gamma   90.00
#
_symmetry.space_group_name_H-M   'P 1'
#
loop_
_entity.id
_entity.type
_entity.pdbx_description
1 polymer ?
#
loop_
_entity_poly.entity_id
_entity_poly.type
_entity_poly.pdbx_seq_one_letter_code
_entity_poly.pdbx_strand_id
1 'polypeptide(L)'
;MSVISIILILLISFLAGLDGILDQFQFHQPLVACTLIGLAAGQPAAGIMLGGTLQFLALGWANIGAAVAPDVALASTAAAVVMIKGGDFSQKGITIAYGVAVPLAIAGLALTMVVRAVSIGIVHGADAAAKSGNIRAVERSHYFALLLQGLRIVLPVALLLALPADHVKSILEAIPSWLSDGMTIGGGMVVAVGYAMILNMMATREVWPFFIIGFVLAAIPDTQITLFGLGMVGVALAMIYIAITNQAGSSNGGDANTGSDDPIGDILEDY
;
A
#
# COMPACT_ATOMS: atom_id res chain seq x y z
N MET A 1 0.36 -0.86 -28.56
CA MET A 1 0.89 0.18 -27.66
C MET A 1 2.11 0.81 -28.31
N SER A 2 2.32 2.11 -28.13
CA SER A 2 3.54 2.78 -28.63
C SER A 2 4.76 2.33 -27.82
N VAL A 3 5.94 2.28 -28.45
CA VAL A 3 7.22 2.00 -27.79
C VAL A 3 7.46 2.99 -26.64
N ILE A 4 7.02 4.25 -26.81
CA ILE A 4 7.14 5.29 -25.79
C ILE A 4 6.32 4.93 -24.54
N SER A 5 5.08 4.44 -24.71
CA SER A 5 4.24 4.00 -23.59
C SER A 5 4.88 2.83 -22.83
N ILE A 6 5.51 1.88 -23.54
CA ILE A 6 6.19 0.74 -22.91
C ILE A 6 7.35 1.23 -22.04
N ILE A 7 8.19 2.11 -22.58
CA ILE A 7 9.33 2.68 -21.83
C ILE A 7 8.85 3.44 -20.59
N LEU A 8 7.79 4.25 -20.72
CA LEU A 8 7.21 4.98 -19.59
C LEU A 8 6.67 4.05 -18.51
N ILE A 9 5.94 2.99 -18.88
CA ILE A 9 5.41 2.01 -17.92
C ILE A 9 6.55 1.31 -17.17
N LEU A 10 7.62 0.94 -17.86
CA LEU A 10 8.79 0.33 -17.23
C LEU A 10 9.50 1.29 -16.27
N LEU A 11 9.64 2.56 -16.66
CA LEU A 11 10.21 3.60 -15.80
C LEU A 11 9.36 3.81 -14.53
N ILE A 12 8.03 3.90 -14.68
CA ILE A 12 7.10 4.05 -13.56
C ILE A 12 7.17 2.83 -12.65
N SER A 13 7.22 1.62 -13.22
CA SER A 13 7.33 0.37 -12.46
C SER A 13 8.65 0.26 -11.72
N PHE A 14 9.74 0.79 -12.30
CA PHE A 14 11.03 0.89 -11.64
C PHE A 14 10.96 1.81 -10.43
N LEU A 15 10.41 3.01 -10.62
CA LEU A 15 10.28 3.99 -9.55
C LEU A 15 9.37 3.50 -8.41
N ALA A 16 8.26 2.84 -8.75
CA ALA A 16 7.37 2.19 -7.78
C ALA A 16 8.11 1.07 -7.00
N GLY A 17 8.99 0.31 -7.66
CA GLY A 17 9.80 -0.71 -6.99
C GLY A 17 10.89 -0.15 -6.07
N LEU A 18 11.53 0.96 -6.46
CA LEU A 18 12.46 1.68 -5.58
C LEU A 18 11.73 2.19 -4.35
N ASP A 19 10.62 2.89 -4.56
CA ASP A 19 9.88 3.55 -3.49
C ASP A 19 9.09 2.57 -2.62
N GLY A 20 8.85 1.34 -3.08
CA GLY A 20 8.24 0.29 -2.26
C GLY A 20 9.04 -0.11 -1.03
N ILE A 21 10.32 0.28 -0.95
CA ILE A 21 11.17 0.07 0.25
C ILE A 21 11.67 1.39 0.84
N LEU A 22 11.83 2.45 0.04
CA LEU A 22 12.11 3.78 0.59
C LEU A 22 10.93 4.31 1.42
N ASP A 23 9.70 4.03 0.98
CA ASP A 23 8.45 4.44 1.63
C ASP A 23 8.39 5.96 1.92
N GLN A 24 8.98 6.78 1.03
CA GLN A 24 9.08 8.23 1.22
C GLN A 24 8.09 8.99 0.35
N PHE A 25 8.04 8.68 -0.94
CA PHE A 25 7.23 9.42 -1.89
C PHE A 25 5.90 8.75 -2.21
N GLN A 26 5.68 7.54 -1.71
CA GLN A 26 4.48 6.72 -1.90
C GLN A 26 4.13 6.44 -3.38
N PHE A 27 5.13 6.42 -4.28
CA PHE A 27 4.97 5.99 -5.67
C PHE A 27 4.52 4.53 -5.80
N HIS A 28 4.82 3.72 -4.80
CA HIS A 28 4.42 2.31 -4.75
C HIS A 28 2.92 2.14 -4.41
N GLN A 29 2.24 3.19 -3.95
CA GLN A 29 0.82 3.09 -3.63
C GLN A 29 -0.02 2.93 -4.91
N PRO A 30 -1.07 2.08 -4.87
CA PRO A 30 -1.88 1.78 -6.05
C PRO A 30 -2.46 3.01 -6.73
N LEU A 31 -2.87 4.02 -5.95
CA LEU A 31 -3.42 5.24 -6.51
C LEU A 31 -2.41 5.95 -7.42
N VAL A 32 -1.16 6.08 -7.02
CA VAL A 32 -0.13 6.77 -7.82
C VAL A 32 0.38 5.87 -8.95
N ALA A 33 0.69 4.61 -8.66
CA ALA A 33 1.23 3.69 -9.66
C ALA A 33 0.25 3.43 -10.82
N CYS A 34 -1.02 3.10 -10.53
CA CYS A 34 -2.03 2.80 -11.56
C CYS A 34 -2.39 4.03 -12.39
N THR A 35 -2.39 5.22 -11.78
CA THR A 35 -2.71 6.46 -12.51
C THR A 35 -1.61 6.85 -13.47
N LEU A 36 -0.35 6.77 -13.05
CA LEU A 36 0.80 7.04 -13.92
C LEU A 36 0.87 6.03 -15.08
N ILE A 37 0.63 4.74 -14.81
CA ILE A 37 0.59 3.70 -15.85
C ILE A 37 -0.59 3.90 -16.80
N GLY A 38 -1.78 4.21 -16.27
CA GLY A 38 -2.96 4.54 -17.07
C GLY A 38 -2.72 5.76 -17.98
N LEU A 39 -2.08 6.80 -17.45
CA LEU A 39 -1.68 7.98 -18.23
C LEU A 39 -0.69 7.63 -19.34
N ALA A 40 0.35 6.84 -19.04
CA ALA A 40 1.33 6.39 -20.03
C ALA A 40 0.71 5.54 -21.15
N ALA A 41 -0.37 4.81 -20.84
CA ALA A 41 -1.14 4.00 -21.78
C ALA A 41 -2.26 4.77 -22.52
N GLY A 42 -2.49 6.05 -22.18
CA GLY A 42 -3.54 6.87 -22.78
C GLY A 42 -4.94 6.64 -22.21
N GLN A 43 -5.07 5.97 -21.06
CA GLN A 43 -6.33 5.67 -20.37
C GLN A 43 -6.29 6.13 -18.89
N PRO A 44 -6.26 7.45 -18.64
CA PRO A 44 -6.12 7.98 -17.28
C PRO A 44 -7.32 7.65 -16.39
N ALA A 45 -8.55 7.73 -16.91
CA ALA A 45 -9.76 7.47 -16.12
C ALA A 45 -9.80 6.03 -15.58
N ALA A 46 -9.53 5.04 -16.44
CA ALA A 46 -9.46 3.64 -16.03
C ALA A 46 -8.34 3.40 -15.00
N GLY A 47 -7.18 4.04 -15.18
CA GLY A 47 -6.06 3.98 -14.23
C GLY A 47 -6.41 4.55 -12.85
N ILE A 48 -7.11 5.68 -12.79
CA ILE A 48 -7.59 6.28 -11.53
C ILE A 48 -8.59 5.36 -10.83
N MET A 49 -9.55 4.79 -11.56
CA MET A 49 -10.56 3.91 -10.97
C MET A 49 -9.94 2.61 -10.43
N LEU A 50 -9.02 2.00 -11.17
CA LEU A 50 -8.27 0.84 -10.69
C LEU A 50 -7.39 1.19 -9.48
N GLY A 51 -6.69 2.32 -9.53
CA GLY A 51 -5.85 2.80 -8.43
C GLY A 51 -6.65 3.04 -7.15
N GLY A 52 -7.79 3.73 -7.25
CA GLY A 52 -8.66 4.01 -6.09
C GLY A 52 -9.26 2.75 -5.47
N THR A 53 -9.69 1.78 -6.30
CA THR A 53 -10.22 0.50 -5.79
C THR A 53 -9.15 -0.35 -5.11
N LEU A 54 -7.95 -0.43 -5.69
CA LEU A 54 -6.82 -1.12 -5.06
C LEU A 54 -6.30 -0.39 -3.82
N GLN A 55 -6.44 0.94 -3.75
CA GLN A 55 -6.04 1.70 -2.57
C GLN A 55 -6.81 1.24 -1.33
N PHE A 56 -8.13 1.05 -1.44
CA PHE A 56 -8.94 0.58 -0.31
C PHE A 56 -8.50 -0.79 0.23
N LEU A 57 -8.00 -1.66 -0.65
CA LEU A 57 -7.38 -2.93 -0.24
C LEU A 57 -6.04 -2.70 0.46
N ALA A 58 -5.21 -1.80 -0.08
CA ALA A 58 -3.85 -1.55 0.39
C ALA A 58 -3.77 -0.73 1.69
N LEU A 59 -4.86 -0.09 2.15
CA LEU A 59 -4.84 0.77 3.35
C LEU A 59 -4.32 0.06 4.62
N GLY A 60 -4.52 -1.26 4.73
CA GLY A 60 -4.02 -2.04 5.86
C GLY A 60 -2.67 -2.73 5.64
N TRP A 61 -2.03 -2.50 4.50
CA TRP A 61 -0.73 -3.09 4.17
C TRP A 61 0.40 -2.13 4.54
N ALA A 62 0.88 -2.23 5.78
CA ALA A 62 2.01 -1.47 6.28
C ALA A 62 3.16 -2.41 6.68
N ASN A 63 4.40 -2.00 6.40
CA ASN A 63 5.58 -2.73 6.84
C ASN A 63 5.89 -2.39 8.30
N ILE A 64 5.70 -3.34 9.21
CA ILE A 64 5.91 -3.14 10.66
C ILE A 64 7.12 -3.97 11.10
N GLY A 65 8.22 -3.28 11.40
CA GLY A 65 9.47 -3.92 11.80
C GLY A 65 9.99 -4.88 10.73
N ALA A 66 10.18 -6.16 11.10
CA ALA A 66 10.60 -7.20 10.17
C ALA A 66 9.42 -7.84 9.40
N ALA A 67 8.17 -7.59 9.80
CA ALA A 67 6.99 -8.10 9.11
C ALA A 67 6.73 -7.23 7.88
N VAL A 68 6.98 -7.82 6.71
CA VAL A 68 6.77 -7.16 5.41
C VAL A 68 5.36 -7.46 4.93
N ALA A 69 4.61 -6.41 4.60
CA ALA A 69 3.27 -6.53 4.04
C ALA A 69 3.33 -7.11 2.61
N PRO A 70 2.20 -7.61 2.07
CA PRO A 70 2.13 -8.01 0.67
C PRO A 70 2.60 -6.89 -0.28
N ASP A 71 3.19 -7.28 -1.41
CA ASP A 71 3.85 -6.34 -2.32
C ASP A 71 2.85 -5.55 -3.17
N VAL A 72 2.51 -4.36 -2.67
CA VAL A 72 1.54 -3.46 -3.30
C VAL A 72 2.06 -2.88 -4.61
N ALA A 73 3.38 -2.68 -4.72
CA ALA A 73 4.02 -2.09 -5.90
C ALA A 73 3.88 -3.04 -7.10
N LEU A 74 4.17 -4.32 -6.92
CA LEU A 74 3.99 -5.31 -7.98
C LEU A 74 2.52 -5.48 -8.33
N ALA A 75 1.66 -5.61 -7.31
CA ALA A 75 0.24 -5.84 -7.51
C ALA A 75 -0.42 -4.73 -8.34
N SER A 76 -0.16 -3.46 -7.99
CA SER A 76 -0.73 -2.31 -8.67
C SER A 76 -0.19 -2.14 -10.10
N THR A 77 1.12 -2.20 -10.27
CA THR A 77 1.75 -2.01 -11.59
C THR A 77 1.39 -3.13 -12.56
N ALA A 78 1.37 -4.38 -12.10
CA ALA A 78 0.98 -5.52 -12.91
C ALA A 78 -0.52 -5.56 -13.21
N ALA A 79 -1.40 -5.25 -12.24
CA ALA A 79 -2.84 -5.17 -12.47
C ALA A 79 -3.19 -4.10 -13.52
N ALA A 80 -2.54 -2.93 -13.45
CA ALA A 80 -2.71 -1.88 -14.45
C ALA A 80 -2.29 -2.35 -15.85
N VAL A 81 -1.16 -3.04 -15.97
CA VAL A 81 -0.69 -3.61 -17.24
C VAL A 81 -1.64 -4.68 -17.78
N VAL A 82 -2.16 -5.56 -16.92
CA VAL A 82 -3.15 -6.58 -17.31
C VAL A 82 -4.42 -5.93 -17.83
N MET A 83 -4.95 -4.91 -17.14
CA MET A 83 -6.12 -4.15 -17.59
C MET A 83 -5.90 -3.52 -18.97
N ILE A 84 -4.77 -2.83 -19.17
CA ILE A 84 -4.44 -2.16 -20.43
C ILE A 84 -4.33 -3.17 -21.58
N LYS A 85 -3.78 -4.36 -21.33
CA LYS A 85 -3.66 -5.42 -22.33
C LYS A 85 -4.95 -6.15 -22.62
N GLY A 86 -5.77 -6.37 -21.59
CA GLY A 86 -7.13 -6.88 -21.74
C GLY A 86 -7.98 -5.96 -22.61
N GLY A 87 -7.71 -4.66 -22.61
CA GLY A 87 -8.42 -3.69 -23.45
C GLY A 87 -9.88 -3.47 -23.04
N ASP A 88 -10.28 -4.03 -21.89
CA ASP A 88 -11.57 -3.78 -21.26
C ASP A 88 -11.36 -2.77 -20.12
N PHE A 89 -11.81 -1.54 -20.37
CA PHE A 89 -11.76 -0.44 -19.42
C PHE A 89 -13.09 -0.23 -18.68
N SER A 90 -14.04 -1.15 -18.86
CA SER A 90 -15.29 -1.15 -18.10
C SER A 90 -15.04 -1.52 -16.64
N GLN A 91 -16.08 -1.36 -15.81
CA GLN A 91 -16.05 -1.79 -14.42
C GLN A 91 -15.69 -3.29 -14.28
N LYS A 92 -16.11 -4.13 -15.24
CA LYS A 92 -15.77 -5.56 -15.26
C LYS A 92 -14.27 -5.79 -15.45
N GLY A 93 -13.65 -5.11 -16.41
CA GLY A 93 -12.21 -5.19 -16.65
C GLY A 93 -11.38 -4.75 -15.43
N ILE A 94 -11.84 -3.69 -14.73
CA ILE A 94 -11.22 -3.23 -13.48
C ILE A 94 -11.35 -4.27 -12.37
N THR A 95 -12.52 -4.89 -12.22
CA THR A 95 -12.73 -5.93 -11.21
C THR A 95 -11.89 -7.18 -11.47
N ILE A 96 -11.72 -7.57 -12.73
CA ILE A 96 -10.84 -8.68 -13.09
C ILE A 96 -9.38 -8.32 -12.77
N ALA A 97 -8.91 -7.13 -13.15
CA ALA A 97 -7.57 -6.67 -12.83
C ALA A 97 -7.32 -6.60 -11.31
N TYR A 98 -8.32 -6.15 -10.55
CA TYR A 98 -8.32 -6.17 -9.08
C TYR A 98 -8.21 -7.60 -8.53
N GLY A 99 -8.97 -8.56 -9.08
CA GLY A 99 -8.94 -9.95 -8.64
C GLY A 99 -7.57 -10.61 -8.81
N VAL A 100 -6.83 -10.24 -9.85
CA VAL A 100 -5.47 -10.72 -10.11
C VAL A 100 -4.42 -10.02 -9.22
N ALA A 101 -4.74 -8.86 -8.64
CA ALA A 101 -3.80 -8.08 -7.84
C ALA A 101 -3.39 -8.79 -6.54
N VAL A 102 -4.32 -9.46 -5.84
CA VAL A 102 -4.02 -10.13 -4.55
C VAL A 102 -3.01 -11.29 -4.72
N PRO A 103 -3.19 -12.24 -5.66
CA PRO A 103 -2.17 -13.25 -5.93
C PRO A 103 -0.82 -12.67 -6.33
N LEU A 104 -0.82 -11.59 -7.13
CA LEU A 104 0.41 -10.93 -7.55
C LEU A 104 1.11 -10.22 -6.38
N ALA A 105 0.37 -9.67 -5.41
CA ALA A 105 0.95 -9.10 -4.20
C ALA A 105 1.70 -10.15 -3.37
N ILE A 106 1.14 -11.35 -3.26
CA ILE A 106 1.76 -12.48 -2.55
C ILE A 106 3.01 -12.97 -3.30
N ALA A 107 2.91 -13.10 -4.63
CA ALA A 107 4.05 -13.47 -5.46
C ALA A 107 5.18 -12.41 -5.38
N GLY A 108 4.82 -11.13 -5.36
CA GLY A 108 5.76 -10.03 -5.21
C GLY A 108 6.44 -10.01 -3.85
N LEU A 109 5.70 -10.35 -2.78
CA LEU A 109 6.29 -10.53 -1.45
C LEU A 109 7.34 -11.65 -1.44
N ALA A 110 7.05 -12.80 -2.06
CA ALA A 110 8.03 -13.88 -2.19
C ALA A 110 9.28 -13.42 -2.97
N LEU A 111 9.09 -12.69 -4.06
CA LEU A 111 10.19 -12.12 -4.83
C LEU A 111 10.98 -11.09 -4.01
N THR A 112 10.32 -10.32 -3.15
CA THR A 112 10.94 -9.36 -2.21
C THR A 112 11.88 -10.07 -1.27
N MET A 113 11.45 -11.21 -0.72
CA MET A 113 12.27 -12.00 0.20
C MET A 113 13.54 -12.51 -0.48
N VAL A 114 13.46 -12.94 -1.75
CA VAL A 114 14.63 -13.35 -2.53
C VAL A 114 15.60 -12.19 -2.72
N VAL A 115 15.11 -11.02 -3.16
CA VAL A 115 15.98 -9.85 -3.37
C VAL A 115 16.59 -9.39 -2.03
N ARG A 116 15.82 -9.41 -0.94
CA ARG A 116 16.33 -9.10 0.40
C ARG A 116 17.41 -10.09 0.84
N ALA A 117 17.26 -11.38 0.56
CA ALA A 117 18.29 -12.37 0.85
C ALA A 117 19.58 -12.10 0.06
N VAL A 118 19.47 -11.71 -1.22
CA VAL A 118 20.63 -11.29 -2.02
C VAL A 118 21.27 -10.02 -1.44
N SER A 119 20.48 -9.07 -0.96
CA SER A 119 20.99 -7.84 -0.33
C SER A 119 21.83 -8.11 0.91
N ILE A 120 21.63 -9.23 1.62
CA ILE A 120 22.51 -9.62 2.74
C ILE A 120 23.96 -9.77 2.25
N GLY A 121 24.18 -10.37 1.08
CA GLY A 121 25.52 -10.50 0.50
C GLY A 121 26.16 -9.14 0.16
N ILE A 122 25.35 -8.18 -0.28
CA ILE A 122 25.80 -6.80 -0.59
C ILE A 122 26.23 -6.08 0.68
N VAL A 123 25.49 -6.26 1.79
CA VAL A 123 25.81 -5.66 3.09
C VAL A 123 27.15 -6.18 3.63
N HIS A 124 27.44 -7.48 3.53
CA HIS A 124 28.75 -8.01 3.93
C HIS A 124 29.90 -7.38 3.10
N GLY A 125 29.65 -7.10 1.81
CA GLY A 125 30.59 -6.35 0.96
C GLY A 125 30.77 -4.91 1.41
N ALA A 126 29.69 -4.25 1.84
CA ALA A 126 29.73 -2.90 2.41
C ALA A 126 30.50 -2.87 3.73
N ASP A 127 30.35 -3.87 4.59
CA ASP A 127 31.10 -3.99 5.86
C ASP A 127 32.61 -4.13 5.61
N ALA A 128 33.01 -4.92 4.61
CA ALA A 128 34.41 -5.04 4.22
C ALA A 128 34.96 -3.70 3.68
N ALA A 129 34.18 -2.99 2.88
CA ALA A 129 34.55 -1.67 2.38
C ALA A 129 34.66 -0.62 3.50
N ALA A 130 33.76 -0.66 4.49
CA ALA A 130 33.76 0.22 5.64
C ALA A 130 35.03 0.03 6.51
N LYS A 131 35.46 -1.22 6.72
CA LYS A 131 36.72 -1.53 7.43
C LYS A 131 37.96 -0.93 6.75
N SER A 132 37.91 -0.77 5.42
CA SER A 132 38.98 -0.12 4.64
C SER A 132 38.87 1.41 4.56
N GLY A 133 37.88 2.01 5.22
CA GLY A 133 37.63 3.46 5.20
C GLY A 133 37.07 3.99 3.87
N ASN A 134 36.63 3.11 2.96
CA ASN A 134 36.18 3.50 1.62
C ASN A 134 34.68 3.81 1.60
N ILE A 135 34.32 5.05 1.95
CA ILE A 135 32.92 5.53 1.98
C ILE A 135 32.24 5.40 0.62
N ARG A 136 32.96 5.67 -0.48
CA ARG A 136 32.40 5.56 -1.84
C ARG A 136 32.00 4.14 -2.22
N ALA A 137 32.67 3.13 -1.68
CA ALA A 137 32.31 1.73 -1.91
C ALA A 137 31.05 1.34 -1.12
N VAL A 138 30.87 1.89 0.09
CA VAL A 138 29.65 1.72 0.89
C VAL A 138 28.45 2.36 0.18
N GLU A 139 28.59 3.61 -0.29
CA GLU A 139 27.53 4.32 -1.04
C GLU A 139 27.10 3.55 -2.31
N ARG A 140 28.06 3.07 -3.10
CA ARG A 140 27.75 2.27 -4.30
C ARG A 140 27.00 0.98 -3.95
N SER A 141 27.36 0.34 -2.84
CA SER A 141 26.67 -0.87 -2.38
C SER A 141 25.23 -0.58 -1.97
N HIS A 142 24.99 0.57 -1.32
CA HIS A 142 23.65 1.04 -0.98
C HIS A 142 22.79 1.28 -2.24
N TYR A 143 23.30 2.05 -3.21
CA TYR A 143 22.59 2.30 -4.47
C TYR A 143 22.37 1.03 -5.30
N PHE A 144 23.31 0.09 -5.27
CA PHE A 144 23.17 -1.18 -5.97
C PHE A 144 22.08 -2.06 -5.35
N ALA A 145 22.01 -2.14 -4.01
CA ALA A 145 20.94 -2.84 -3.31
C ALA A 145 19.57 -2.20 -3.61
N LEU A 146 19.52 -0.88 -3.69
CA LEU A 146 18.31 -0.14 -4.07
C LEU A 146 17.90 -0.43 -5.52
N LEU A 147 18.84 -0.44 -6.46
CA LEU A 147 18.57 -0.76 -7.88
C LEU A 147 17.96 -2.15 -8.05
N LEU A 148 18.45 -3.16 -7.31
CA LEU A 148 17.87 -4.50 -7.34
C LEU A 148 16.40 -4.53 -6.94
N GLN A 149 15.97 -3.64 -6.05
CA GLN A 149 14.57 -3.55 -5.63
C GLN A 149 13.68 -2.93 -6.69
N GLY A 150 14.17 -1.93 -7.43
CA GLY A 150 13.47 -1.43 -8.61
C GLY A 150 13.36 -2.52 -9.69
N LEU A 151 14.45 -3.26 -9.92
CA LEU A 151 14.50 -4.34 -10.91
C LEU A 151 13.52 -5.48 -10.59
N ARG A 152 13.27 -5.73 -9.30
CA ARG A 152 12.29 -6.71 -8.82
C ARG A 152 10.91 -6.54 -9.43
N ILE A 153 10.48 -5.30 -9.63
CA ILE A 153 9.13 -4.98 -10.13
C ILE A 153 9.15 -4.82 -11.64
N VAL A 154 10.19 -4.17 -12.19
CA VAL A 154 10.34 -3.96 -13.63
C VAL A 154 10.40 -5.27 -14.39
N LEU A 155 11.12 -6.26 -13.89
CA LEU A 155 11.37 -7.49 -14.64
C LEU A 155 10.08 -8.31 -14.84
N PRO A 156 9.25 -8.57 -13.82
CA PRO A 156 7.91 -9.12 -14.00
C PRO A 156 7.00 -8.26 -14.88
N VAL A 157 7.01 -6.94 -14.71
CA VAL A 157 6.17 -6.05 -15.53
C VAL A 157 6.61 -6.06 -17.00
N ALA A 158 7.90 -6.13 -17.28
CA ALA A 158 8.45 -6.27 -18.62
C ALA A 158 8.03 -7.60 -19.26
N LEU A 159 8.05 -8.70 -18.50
CA LEU A 159 7.55 -9.99 -18.95
C LEU A 159 6.04 -9.92 -19.27
N LEU A 160 5.25 -9.30 -18.40
CA LEU A 160 3.83 -9.07 -18.64
C LEU A 160 3.59 -8.21 -19.87
N LEU A 161 4.43 -7.20 -20.13
CA LEU A 161 4.39 -6.36 -21.34
C LEU A 161 4.87 -7.08 -22.61
N ALA A 162 5.72 -8.09 -22.50
CA ALA A 162 6.18 -8.90 -23.63
C ALA A 162 5.13 -9.91 -24.12
N LEU A 163 4.21 -10.38 -23.25
CA LEU A 163 3.15 -11.32 -23.64
C LEU A 163 2.21 -10.72 -24.69
N PRO A 164 1.83 -11.41 -25.79
CA PRO A 164 0.88 -10.84 -26.74
C PRO A 164 -0.46 -10.51 -26.07
N ALA A 165 -1.06 -9.38 -26.44
CA ALA A 165 -2.33 -8.93 -25.86
C ALA A 165 -3.45 -9.95 -26.09
N ASP A 166 -3.42 -10.68 -27.20
CA ASP A 166 -4.40 -11.69 -27.55
C ASP A 166 -4.38 -12.88 -26.57
N HIS A 167 -3.21 -13.26 -26.05
CA HIS A 167 -3.13 -14.28 -25.00
C HIS A 167 -3.75 -13.80 -23.70
N VAL A 168 -3.45 -12.57 -23.28
CA VAL A 168 -4.04 -11.99 -22.07
C VAL A 168 -5.56 -11.90 -22.22
N LYS A 169 -6.04 -11.39 -23.36
CA LYS A 169 -7.47 -11.32 -23.68
C LYS A 169 -8.14 -12.69 -23.66
N SER A 170 -7.55 -13.69 -24.32
CA SER A 170 -8.11 -15.05 -24.35
C SER A 170 -8.25 -15.66 -22.95
N ILE A 171 -7.29 -15.36 -22.05
CA ILE A 171 -7.35 -15.82 -20.66
C ILE A 171 -8.46 -15.09 -19.91
N LEU A 172 -8.58 -13.78 -20.09
CA LEU A 172 -9.63 -12.98 -19.44
C LEU A 172 -11.04 -13.34 -19.95
N GLU A 173 -11.18 -13.63 -21.25
CA GLU A 173 -12.43 -14.05 -21.87
C GLU A 173 -12.81 -15.49 -21.51
N ALA A 174 -11.83 -16.33 -21.20
CA ALA A 174 -12.06 -17.68 -20.67
C ALA A 174 -12.55 -17.70 -19.21
N ILE A 175 -12.51 -16.55 -18.50
CA ILE A 175 -13.03 -16.46 -17.12
C ILE A 175 -14.56 -16.59 -17.16
N PRO A 176 -15.13 -17.64 -16.52
CA PRO A 176 -16.57 -17.82 -16.49
C PRO A 176 -17.24 -16.75 -15.61
N SER A 177 -18.51 -16.44 -15.91
CA SER A 177 -19.27 -15.39 -15.22
C SER A 177 -19.30 -15.60 -13.70
N TRP A 178 -19.54 -16.83 -13.23
CA TRP A 178 -19.58 -17.14 -11.79
C TRP A 178 -18.28 -16.76 -11.06
N LEU A 179 -17.12 -16.86 -11.72
CA LEU A 179 -15.84 -16.50 -11.15
C LEU A 179 -15.62 -14.99 -11.16
N SER A 180 -16.01 -14.32 -12.25
CA SER A 180 -15.99 -12.85 -12.33
C SER A 180 -16.88 -12.22 -11.26
N ASP A 181 -18.08 -12.74 -11.06
CA ASP A 181 -19.02 -12.28 -10.05
C ASP A 181 -18.49 -12.58 -8.65
N GLY A 182 -17.91 -13.77 -8.44
CA GLY A 182 -17.24 -14.15 -7.20
C GLY A 182 -16.06 -13.23 -6.85
N MET A 183 -15.23 -12.85 -7.83
CA MET A 183 -14.14 -11.88 -7.63
C MET A 183 -14.66 -10.48 -7.27
N THR A 184 -15.81 -10.09 -7.83
CA THR A 184 -16.45 -8.79 -7.52
C THR A 184 -16.91 -8.73 -6.06
N ILE A 185 -17.67 -9.75 -5.64
CA ILE A 185 -18.20 -9.83 -4.27
C ILE A 185 -17.07 -10.05 -3.27
N GLY A 186 -16.17 -10.98 -3.57
CA GLY A 186 -15.00 -11.28 -2.75
C GLY A 186 -14.11 -10.06 -2.57
N GLY A 187 -13.82 -9.33 -3.64
CA GLY A 187 -13.01 -8.12 -3.59
C GLY A 187 -13.56 -7.03 -2.68
N GLY A 188 -14.88 -6.83 -2.68
CA GLY A 188 -15.54 -5.94 -1.72
C GLY A 188 -15.34 -6.37 -0.26
N MET A 189 -15.31 -7.68 0.02
CA MET A 189 -15.09 -8.20 1.37
C MET A 189 -13.63 -8.13 1.81
N VAL A 190 -12.65 -8.31 0.91
CA VAL A 190 -11.22 -8.23 1.26
C VAL A 190 -10.85 -6.84 1.79
N VAL A 191 -11.52 -5.78 1.32
CA VAL A 191 -11.32 -4.41 1.84
C VAL A 191 -11.58 -4.33 3.35
N ALA A 192 -12.54 -5.09 3.89
CA ALA A 192 -12.82 -5.11 5.33
C ALA A 192 -11.62 -5.61 6.16
N VAL A 193 -10.80 -6.51 5.60
CA VAL A 193 -9.56 -6.98 6.24
C VAL A 193 -8.54 -5.83 6.33
N GLY A 194 -8.45 -5.00 5.29
CA GLY A 194 -7.62 -3.79 5.29
C GLY A 194 -7.98 -2.85 6.44
N TYR A 195 -9.27 -2.55 6.61
CA TYR A 195 -9.74 -1.72 7.73
C TYR A 195 -9.50 -2.39 9.10
N ALA A 196 -9.72 -3.70 9.22
CA ALA A 196 -9.46 -4.42 10.45
C ALA A 196 -7.99 -4.37 10.89
N MET A 197 -7.04 -4.43 9.95
CA MET A 197 -5.61 -4.31 10.26
C MET A 197 -5.25 -2.94 10.84
N ILE A 198 -5.79 -1.86 10.28
CA ILE A 198 -5.57 -0.49 10.79
C ILE A 198 -6.22 -0.33 12.16
N LEU A 199 -7.46 -0.80 12.31
CA LEU A 199 -8.16 -0.73 13.59
C LEU A 199 -7.39 -1.47 14.66
N ASN A 200 -6.88 -2.67 14.38
CA ASN A 200 -6.10 -3.44 15.34
C ASN A 200 -4.79 -2.74 15.75
N MET A 201 -4.20 -1.94 14.85
CA MET A 201 -3.00 -1.16 15.15
C MET A 201 -3.27 0.07 16.03
N MET A 202 -4.50 0.63 15.98
CA MET A 202 -4.90 1.81 16.77
C MET A 202 -5.81 1.48 17.96
N ALA A 203 -6.26 0.23 18.11
CA ALA A 203 -7.31 -0.16 19.04
C ALA A 203 -6.82 -0.15 20.48
N THR A 204 -7.01 0.98 21.17
CA THR A 204 -6.94 1.08 22.63
C THR A 204 -8.33 1.22 23.22
N ARG A 205 -8.51 0.85 24.49
CA ARG A 205 -9.81 0.97 25.19
C ARG A 205 -10.39 2.39 25.16
N GLU A 206 -9.51 3.38 25.12
CA GLU A 206 -9.85 4.81 25.12
C GLU A 206 -10.36 5.31 23.77
N VAL A 207 -9.92 4.68 22.66
CA VAL A 207 -10.27 5.12 21.30
C VAL A 207 -11.55 4.44 20.77
N TRP A 208 -12.00 3.35 21.40
CA TRP A 208 -13.23 2.62 21.03
C TRP A 208 -14.50 3.48 20.99
N PRO A 209 -14.77 4.39 21.96
CA PRO A 209 -15.92 5.29 21.88
C PRO A 209 -15.91 6.18 20.63
N PHE A 210 -14.74 6.68 20.22
CA PHE A 210 -14.59 7.50 19.01
C PHE A 210 -14.87 6.70 17.74
N PHE A 211 -14.46 5.43 17.71
CA PHE A 211 -14.80 4.51 16.62
C PHE A 211 -16.31 4.32 16.49
N ILE A 212 -17.03 4.08 17.59
CA ILE A 212 -18.49 3.91 17.58
C ILE A 212 -19.19 5.18 17.08
N ILE A 213 -18.76 6.36 17.53
CA ILE A 213 -19.30 7.64 17.07
C ILE A 213 -19.13 7.78 15.55
N GLY A 214 -17.91 7.54 15.04
CA GLY A 214 -17.62 7.59 13.61
C GLY A 214 -18.44 6.58 12.81
N PHE A 215 -18.61 5.36 13.32
CA PHE A 215 -19.41 4.31 12.70
C PHE A 215 -20.89 4.71 12.58
N VAL A 216 -21.49 5.23 13.66
CA VAL A 216 -22.89 5.68 13.65
C VAL A 216 -23.07 6.85 12.69
N LEU A 217 -22.16 7.83 12.70
CA LEU A 217 -22.21 8.98 11.78
C LEU A 217 -22.10 8.55 10.31
N ALA A 218 -21.27 7.55 10.01
CA ALA A 218 -21.12 7.00 8.66
C ALA A 218 -22.29 6.10 8.22
N ALA A 219 -23.00 5.47 9.17
CA ALA A 219 -24.13 4.59 8.88
C ALA A 219 -25.43 5.34 8.56
N ILE A 220 -25.51 6.64 8.86
CA ILE A 220 -26.68 7.48 8.54
C ILE A 220 -26.67 7.76 7.03
N PRO A 221 -27.67 7.30 6.24
CA PRO A 221 -27.66 7.43 4.79
C PRO A 221 -27.82 8.87 4.27
N ASP A 222 -28.42 9.75 5.09
CA ASP A 222 -28.86 11.08 4.67
C ASP A 222 -27.83 12.19 4.91
N THR A 223 -26.74 11.91 5.62
CA THR A 223 -25.81 12.96 6.08
C THR A 223 -24.96 13.56 4.96
N GLN A 224 -24.83 12.92 3.78
CA GLN A 224 -23.94 13.35 2.67
C GLN A 224 -22.53 13.78 3.15
N ILE A 225 -22.07 13.28 4.30
CA ILE A 225 -20.77 13.65 4.86
C ILE A 225 -19.71 12.97 4.01
N THR A 226 -18.92 13.78 3.31
CA THR A 226 -17.77 13.28 2.56
C THR A 226 -16.73 12.68 3.50
N LEU A 227 -15.88 11.79 3.00
CA LEU A 227 -14.78 11.22 3.78
C LEU A 227 -13.89 12.31 4.41
N PHE A 228 -13.72 13.44 3.70
CA PHE A 228 -13.05 14.63 4.19
C PHE A 228 -13.77 15.26 5.39
N GLY A 229 -15.10 15.41 5.31
CA GLY A 229 -15.90 15.94 6.41
C GLY A 229 -15.83 15.06 7.67
N LEU A 230 -15.89 13.73 7.50
CA LEU A 230 -15.75 12.79 8.61
C LEU A 230 -14.35 12.89 9.24
N GLY A 231 -13.31 13.04 8.42
CA GLY A 231 -11.94 13.27 8.87
C GLY A 231 -11.80 14.56 9.70
N MET A 232 -12.40 15.66 9.27
CA MET A 232 -12.38 16.93 10.01
C MET A 232 -13.09 16.83 11.36
N VAL A 233 -14.21 16.11 11.43
CA VAL A 233 -14.89 15.82 12.70
C VAL A 233 -13.98 15.00 13.63
N GLY A 234 -13.29 13.98 13.09
CA GLY A 234 -12.32 13.19 13.85
C GLY A 234 -11.18 14.04 14.42
N VAL A 235 -10.59 14.93 13.61
CA VAL A 235 -9.53 15.85 14.07
C VAL A 235 -10.04 16.80 15.15
N ALA A 236 -11.25 17.35 14.99
CA ALA A 236 -11.85 18.21 16.00
C ALA A 236 -12.05 17.47 17.34
N LEU A 237 -12.60 16.24 17.30
CA LEU A 237 -12.77 15.40 18.49
C LEU A 237 -11.43 15.07 19.16
N ALA A 238 -10.39 14.75 18.38
CA ALA A 238 -9.05 14.48 18.90
C ALA A 238 -8.45 15.71 19.61
N MET A 239 -8.56 16.91 19.01
CA MET A 239 -8.08 18.14 19.64
C MET A 239 -8.82 18.47 20.94
N ILE A 240 -10.14 18.27 20.97
CA ILE A 240 -10.95 18.48 22.18
C ILE A 240 -10.54 17.48 23.27
N TYR A 241 -10.37 16.21 22.92
CA TYR A 241 -9.95 15.17 23.86
C TYR A 241 -8.58 15.51 24.48
N ILE A 242 -7.59 15.83 23.65
CA ILE A 242 -6.25 16.23 24.13
C ILE A 242 -6.31 17.47 25.02
N ALA A 243 -7.12 18.48 24.68
CA ALA A 243 -7.26 19.69 25.47
C ALA A 243 -7.86 19.42 26.87
N ILE A 244 -8.87 18.53 26.95
CA ILE A 244 -9.49 18.14 28.20
C ILE A 244 -8.53 17.29 29.05
N THR A 245 -7.83 16.32 28.46
CA THR A 245 -6.87 15.47 29.17
C THR A 245 -5.69 16.29 29.71
N ASN A 246 -5.16 17.23 28.95
CA ASN A 246 -4.08 18.12 29.41
C ASN A 246 -4.53 19.06 30.53
N GLN A 247 -5.79 19.52 30.52
CA GLN A 247 -6.35 20.31 31.63
C GLN A 247 -6.56 19.45 32.89
N ALA A 248 -6.97 18.19 32.74
CA ALA A 248 -7.11 17.25 33.86
C ALA A 248 -5.75 16.96 34.53
N GLY A 249 -4.68 16.77 33.73
CA GLY A 249 -3.31 16.58 34.24
C GLY A 249 -2.72 17.81 34.93
N SER A 250 -3.07 19.03 34.49
CA SER A 250 -2.63 20.27 35.14
C SER A 250 -3.38 20.60 36.45
N SER A 251 -4.49 19.91 36.75
CA SER A 251 -5.30 20.15 37.95
C SER A 251 -5.08 19.16 39.10
N ASN A 252 -4.33 18.08 38.89
CA ASN A 252 -4.22 16.99 39.87
C ASN A 252 -2.84 16.97 40.58
N GLY A 253 -2.60 18.00 41.40
CA GLY A 253 -1.73 17.87 42.56
C GLY A 253 -2.45 17.08 43.66
N GLY A 254 -2.53 15.75 43.51
CA GLY A 254 -3.21 14.89 44.47
C GLY A 254 -3.39 13.45 44.00
N ASP A 255 -2.45 12.61 44.41
CA ASP A 255 -2.53 11.16 44.67
C ASP A 255 -3.78 10.42 44.12
N ALA A 256 -3.62 9.69 43.01
CA ALA A 256 -4.56 8.66 42.58
C ALA A 256 -3.87 7.61 41.70
N ASN A 257 -3.29 6.62 42.37
CA ASN A 257 -2.86 5.33 41.84
C ASN A 257 -3.95 4.68 40.96
N THR A 258 -3.88 4.86 39.64
CA THR A 258 -4.71 4.13 38.67
C THR A 258 -3.83 3.77 37.49
N GLY A 259 -3.30 2.55 37.49
CA GLY A 259 -2.41 2.04 36.46
C GLY A 259 -3.07 2.06 35.09
N SER A 260 -2.58 2.92 34.21
CA SER A 260 -2.58 2.70 32.77
C SER A 260 -1.62 1.54 32.50
N ASP A 261 -2.11 0.41 32.01
CA ASP A 261 -1.28 -0.64 31.40
C ASP A 261 -0.71 -0.14 30.04
N ASP A 262 -0.17 1.07 29.99
CA ASP A 262 0.58 1.62 28.87
C ASP A 262 2.07 1.66 29.25
N PRO A 263 2.83 0.61 28.91
CA PRO A 263 4.24 0.53 29.27
C PRO A 263 5.09 1.62 28.60
N ILE A 264 4.57 2.36 27.61
CA ILE A 264 5.27 3.49 26.98
C ILE A 264 4.94 4.81 27.69
N GLY A 265 3.71 4.97 28.19
CA GLY A 265 3.30 6.10 29.02
C GLY A 265 4.13 6.19 30.30
N ASP A 266 4.28 5.05 30.99
CA ASP A 266 5.06 4.97 32.23
C ASP A 266 6.54 5.34 32.05
N ILE A 267 7.12 5.13 30.86
CA ILE A 267 8.54 5.46 30.57
C ILE A 267 8.72 6.95 30.26
N LEU A 268 7.70 7.59 29.67
CA LEU A 268 7.77 8.99 29.29
C LEU A 268 7.45 9.94 30.46
N GLU A 269 6.71 9.47 31.45
CA GLU A 269 6.35 10.25 32.65
C GLU A 269 7.41 10.20 33.77
N ASP A 270 8.44 9.34 33.64
CA ASP A 270 9.48 9.12 34.65
C ASP A 270 10.76 10.00 34.49
N TYR A 271 10.69 11.10 33.72
CA TYR A 271 11.80 12.07 33.54
C TYR A 271 11.46 13.50 33.94
#